data_AF-A0A6D2JW79-F1
#
_entry.id   AF-A0A6D2JW79-F1
#
_cell.length_a   1.000
_cell.length_b   1.000
_cell.length_c   1.000
_cell.angle_alpha   90.00
_cell.angle_beta   90.00
_cell.angle_gamma   90.00
#
_symmetry.space_group_name_H-M   'P 1'
#
loop_
_entity.id
_entity.type
_entity.pdbx_description
1 polymer ?
#
loop_
_entity_poly.entity_id
_entity_poly.type
_entity_poly.pdbx_seq_one_letter_code
_entity_poly.pdbx_strand_id
1 'polypeptide(L)'
;MEDANEIKRLCRVAVQSVPDVDQSHVDLMVSTLLSLPDSLATERSFDRAFEDLLESSGDESTVDRGLQLAARLLESAKRCARRRATHHNTISWPLPHELTVKIFGLVDTKSLVQASASCTMFKRSSMDPICYGDIDLTNANVKSVVVRGMIFRAGKELSSLKVGCADESTKSLLTRSSLDPLSYEHGLAGNLLESLHIYNHNGKLKRKSICGALLVCSNLTDLKIVGLDIHTVSDVAGLLTVKCEHLFLQNENSAVWSHLTGSHFEKSCPNLTSLSLIGFHITDDALYMLLMGLHKLKYIDLSRTSGFGGSFLRRVCDNFKDALIETVILRDCVGLRERMVCRFLHSLLSGDLRFMQYIDVSNYHGLLSGEMRRNRKPKFPLEELEVERPGLTFVGDFTPSPYSLVSSSDSSTSSDSSSSSYSTDSSA
;
A
#
# COMPACT_ATOMS: atom_id res chain seq x y z
N MET A 1 43.93 -17.50 -7.98
CA MET A 1 43.73 -18.01 -6.61
C MET A 1 44.93 -17.57 -5.78
N GLU A 2 45.05 -16.26 -5.68
CA GLU A 2 46.04 -15.41 -5.01
C GLU A 2 45.31 -14.05 -4.89
N ASP A 3 45.62 -13.21 -3.90
CA ASP A 3 44.92 -11.95 -3.54
C ASP A 3 43.77 -11.99 -2.53
N ALA A 4 43.65 -13.05 -1.70
CA ALA A 4 42.79 -13.02 -0.50
C ALA A 4 43.56 -12.92 0.83
N ASN A 5 44.91 -12.90 0.79
CA ASN A 5 45.73 -13.04 1.99
C ASN A 5 46.48 -11.76 2.43
N GLU A 6 46.31 -10.64 1.73
CA GLU A 6 47.08 -9.42 2.00
C GLU A 6 46.29 -8.34 2.78
N ILE A 7 44.96 -8.44 2.87
CA ILE A 7 44.12 -7.48 3.60
C ILE A 7 43.94 -7.84 5.09
N LYS A 8 44.31 -9.06 5.51
CA LYS A 8 44.29 -9.48 6.93
C LYS A 8 45.56 -9.13 7.72
N ARG A 9 46.55 -8.45 7.12
CA ARG A 9 47.86 -8.21 7.73
C ARG A 9 48.14 -6.79 8.25
N LEU A 10 47.22 -5.83 8.07
CA LEU A 10 47.43 -4.42 8.45
C LEU A 10 46.58 -3.91 9.62
N CYS A 11 46.08 -4.80 10.49
CA CYS A 11 45.52 -4.43 11.79
C CYS A 11 46.05 -5.34 12.91
N ARG A 12 47.36 -5.66 12.91
CA ARG A 12 48.06 -5.97 14.16
C ARG A 12 48.37 -4.64 14.83
N VAL A 13 47.36 -4.07 15.48
CA VAL A 13 47.61 -3.11 16.56
C VAL A 13 48.52 -3.85 17.55
N ALA A 14 49.69 -3.29 17.80
CA ALA A 14 50.61 -3.78 18.79
C ALA A 14 49.85 -4.03 20.10
N VAL A 15 49.72 -5.29 20.49
CA VAL A 15 49.29 -5.64 21.84
C VAL A 15 50.42 -5.17 22.75
N GLN A 16 50.29 -3.96 23.27
CA GLN A 16 51.05 -3.54 24.44
C GLN A 16 50.72 -4.57 25.52
N SER A 17 51.75 -5.30 25.98
CA SER A 17 51.64 -6.20 27.12
C SER A 17 51.30 -5.37 28.34
N VAL A 18 50.00 -5.30 28.67
CA VAL A 18 49.53 -4.80 29.96
C VAL A 18 50.05 -5.77 31.02
N PRO A 19 50.55 -5.30 32.19
CA PRO A 19 50.93 -6.20 33.27
C PRO A 19 49.78 -7.15 33.57
N ASP A 20 50.11 -8.40 33.87
CA ASP A 20 49.15 -9.47 34.19
C ASP A 20 48.37 -9.08 35.45
N VAL A 21 47.28 -8.34 35.28
CA VAL A 21 46.38 -7.98 36.36
C VAL A 21 45.60 -9.24 36.69
N ASP A 22 45.86 -9.80 37.86
CA ASP A 22 45.13 -10.96 38.38
C ASP A 22 43.62 -10.69 38.32
N GLN A 23 42.95 -11.36 37.39
CA GLN A 23 41.51 -11.21 37.15
C GLN A 23 40.71 -11.53 38.42
N SER A 24 41.22 -12.44 39.27
CA SER A 24 40.56 -12.80 40.52
C SER A 24 40.56 -11.65 41.53
N HIS A 25 41.62 -10.83 41.56
CA HIS A 25 41.70 -9.65 42.41
C HIS A 25 40.74 -8.54 41.94
N VAL A 26 40.62 -8.34 40.62
CA VAL A 26 39.67 -7.37 40.05
C VAL A 26 38.23 -7.77 40.36
N ASP A 27 37.89 -9.06 40.22
CA ASP A 27 36.55 -9.57 40.52
C ASP A 27 36.19 -9.41 42.00
N LEU A 28 37.16 -9.60 42.91
CA LEU A 28 36.98 -9.37 44.34
C LEU A 28 36.74 -7.88 44.66
N MET A 29 37.51 -6.98 44.04
CA MET A 29 37.31 -5.53 44.19
C MET A 29 35.92 -5.09 43.72
N VAL A 30 35.48 -5.59 42.56
CA VAL A 30 34.14 -5.29 42.03
C VAL A 30 33.04 -5.86 42.95
N SER A 31 33.19 -7.08 43.44
CA SER A 31 32.22 -7.71 44.35
C SER A 31 32.12 -6.96 45.68
N THR A 32 33.24 -6.50 46.21
CA THR A 32 33.29 -5.69 47.44
C THR A 32 32.62 -4.35 47.24
N LEU A 33 32.92 -3.67 46.12
CA LEU A 33 32.28 -2.41 45.73
C LEU A 33 30.76 -2.54 45.61
N LEU A 34 30.27 -3.60 44.98
CA LEU A 34 28.84 -3.86 44.80
C LEU A 34 28.12 -4.28 46.09
N SER A 35 28.87 -4.67 47.13
CA SER A 35 28.34 -5.04 48.44
C SER A 35 28.26 -3.85 49.40
N LEU A 36 28.74 -2.67 48.99
CA LEU A 36 28.64 -1.45 49.80
C LEU A 36 27.17 -1.01 49.94
N PRO A 37 26.78 -0.45 51.09
CA PRO A 37 25.44 0.09 51.27
C PRO A 37 25.23 1.32 50.38
N ASP A 38 24.06 1.42 49.76
CA ASP A 38 23.65 2.61 49.02
C ASP A 38 23.27 3.72 50.02
N SER A 39 24.25 4.55 50.39
CA SER A 39 24.11 5.58 51.43
C SER A 39 24.96 6.81 51.13
N LEU A 40 24.54 7.96 51.64
CA LEU A 40 25.31 9.22 51.56
C LEU A 40 26.70 9.10 52.22
N ALA A 41 26.92 8.13 53.10
CA ALA A 41 28.23 7.87 53.68
C ALA A 41 29.20 7.22 52.67
N THR A 42 28.67 6.41 51.75
CA THR A 42 29.44 5.77 50.67
C THR A 42 29.86 6.81 49.63
N GLU A 43 28.97 7.73 49.28
CA GLU A 43 29.26 8.88 48.39
C GLU A 43 30.38 9.76 48.95
N ARG A 44 30.25 10.22 50.20
CA ARG A 44 31.30 11.01 50.88
C ARG A 44 32.63 10.28 51.01
N SER A 45 32.60 8.95 51.12
CA SER A 45 33.81 8.13 51.16
C SER A 45 34.48 8.03 49.79
N PHE A 46 33.71 8.01 48.69
CA PHE A 46 34.27 8.10 47.35
C PHE A 46 34.88 9.48 47.11
N ASP A 47 34.18 10.56 47.47
CA ASP A 47 34.68 11.93 47.30
C ASP A 47 36.02 12.12 48.02
N ARG A 48 36.10 11.75 49.30
CA ARG A 48 37.35 11.80 50.07
C ARG A 48 38.46 10.97 49.42
N ALA A 49 38.16 9.76 48.96
CA ALA A 49 39.16 8.90 48.33
C ALA A 49 39.67 9.45 46.99
N PHE A 50 38.81 10.14 46.22
CA PHE A 50 39.21 10.83 44.99
C PHE A 50 40.03 12.09 45.29
N GLU A 51 39.63 12.88 46.29
CA GLU A 51 40.38 14.06 46.75
C GLU A 51 41.78 13.67 47.25
N ASP A 52 41.89 12.67 48.14
CA ASP A 52 43.16 12.15 48.64
C ASP A 52 44.06 11.64 47.49
N LEU A 53 43.47 10.99 46.48
CA LEU A 53 44.21 10.47 45.33
C LEU A 53 44.72 11.60 44.42
N LEU A 54 43.95 12.68 44.25
CA LEU A 54 44.33 13.86 43.48
C LEU A 54 45.44 14.66 44.17
N GLU A 55 45.36 14.82 45.50
CA GLU A 55 46.40 15.45 46.29
C GLU A 55 47.72 14.66 46.24
N SER A 56 47.65 13.33 46.18
CA SER A 56 48.84 12.45 46.14
C SER A 56 49.46 12.28 44.75
N SER A 57 48.69 12.34 43.67
CA SER A 57 49.17 12.06 42.30
C SER A 57 49.55 13.31 41.50
N GLY A 58 48.95 14.47 41.81
CA GLY A 58 49.19 15.74 41.11
C GLY A 58 48.79 15.76 39.63
N ASP A 59 48.07 14.74 39.14
CA ASP A 59 47.75 14.54 37.72
C ASP A 59 46.24 14.39 37.48
N GLU A 60 45.67 15.31 36.70
CA GLU A 60 44.25 15.31 36.29
C GLU A 60 43.86 14.05 35.50
N SER A 61 44.83 13.32 34.92
CA SER A 61 44.60 12.03 34.24
C SER A 61 43.97 10.97 35.16
N THR A 62 44.09 11.14 36.48
CA THR A 62 43.50 10.27 37.49
C THR A 62 41.97 10.35 37.49
N VAL A 63 41.39 11.55 37.31
CA VAL A 63 39.94 11.76 37.22
C VAL A 63 39.41 11.11 35.96
N ASP A 64 40.07 11.34 34.82
CA ASP A 64 39.69 10.74 33.54
C ASP A 64 39.73 9.22 33.58
N ARG A 65 40.74 8.64 34.24
CA ARG A 65 40.84 7.19 34.46
C ARG A 65 39.70 6.67 35.34
N GLY A 66 39.33 7.40 36.40
CA GLY A 66 38.18 7.10 37.26
C GLY A 66 36.86 7.10 36.49
N LEU A 67 36.62 8.15 35.69
CA LEU A 67 35.45 8.27 34.82
C LEU A 67 35.38 7.13 33.79
N GLN A 68 36.50 6.76 33.17
CA GLN A 68 36.56 5.64 32.25
C GLN A 68 36.24 4.30 32.92
N LEU A 69 36.74 4.06 34.14
CA LEU A 69 36.47 2.83 34.88
C LEU A 69 35.00 2.74 35.30
N ALA A 70 34.43 3.84 35.79
CA ALA A 70 33.01 3.94 36.12
C ALA A 70 32.11 3.70 34.89
N ALA A 71 32.45 4.28 33.74
CA ALA A 71 31.73 4.05 32.49
C ALA A 71 31.77 2.58 32.04
N ARG A 72 32.92 1.90 32.19
CA ARG A 72 33.06 0.47 31.88
C ARG A 72 32.25 -0.42 32.84
N LEU A 73 32.24 -0.10 34.13
CA LEU A 73 31.45 -0.81 35.13
C LEU A 73 29.94 -0.63 34.86
N LEU A 74 29.51 0.60 34.58
CA LEU A 74 28.12 0.91 34.21
C LEU A 74 27.68 0.13 32.97
N GLU A 75 28.49 0.09 31.91
CA GLU A 75 28.16 -0.67 30.70
C GLU A 75 28.13 -2.18 30.95
N SER A 76 28.98 -2.69 31.85
CA SER A 76 28.97 -4.09 32.28
C SER A 76 27.72 -4.44 33.09
N ALA A 77 27.30 -3.58 34.01
CA ALA A 77 26.06 -3.72 34.77
C ALA A 77 24.83 -3.70 33.83
N LYS A 78 24.77 -2.73 32.90
CA LYS A 78 23.73 -2.67 31.86
C LYS A 78 23.69 -3.94 31.02
N ARG A 79 24.85 -4.48 30.62
CA ARG A 79 24.95 -5.74 29.86
C ARG A 79 24.43 -6.93 30.67
N CYS A 80 24.77 -7.00 31.96
CA CYS A 80 24.28 -8.05 32.85
C CYS A 80 22.75 -7.99 33.01
N ALA A 81 22.19 -6.80 33.26
CA ALA A 81 20.74 -6.58 33.33
C ALA A 81 20.02 -7.03 32.04
N ARG A 82 20.56 -6.67 30.86
CA ARG A 82 20.02 -7.12 29.56
C ARG A 82 20.07 -8.64 29.40
N ARG A 83 21.15 -9.30 29.83
CA ARG A 83 21.27 -10.78 29.81
C ARG A 83 20.23 -11.44 30.71
N ARG A 84 20.04 -10.93 31.93
CA ARG A 84 19.03 -11.43 32.88
C ARG A 84 17.60 -11.26 32.33
N ALA A 85 17.27 -10.09 31.79
CA ALA A 85 15.97 -9.86 31.17
C ALA A 85 15.71 -10.79 29.98
N THR A 86 16.74 -11.03 29.14
CA THR A 86 16.63 -11.98 28.02
C THR A 86 16.34 -13.40 28.52
N HIS A 87 17.04 -13.85 29.56
CA HIS A 87 16.81 -15.17 30.17
C HIS A 87 15.40 -15.29 30.77
N HIS A 88 14.93 -14.27 31.49
CA HIS A 88 13.56 -14.22 32.02
C HIS A 88 12.51 -14.30 30.91
N ASN A 89 12.70 -13.56 29.82
CA ASN A 89 11.77 -13.58 28.68
C ASN A 89 11.73 -14.96 28.01
N THR A 90 12.87 -15.65 27.90
CA THR A 90 12.91 -17.01 27.37
C THR A 90 12.20 -18.02 28.27
N ILE A 91 12.27 -17.87 29.60
CA ILE A 91 11.56 -18.74 30.55
C ILE A 91 10.06 -18.44 30.55
N SER A 92 9.68 -17.16 30.47
CA SER A 92 8.27 -16.73 30.58
C SER A 92 7.49 -16.94 29.28
N TRP A 93 8.17 -17.05 28.15
CA TRP A 93 7.53 -17.30 26.85
C TRP A 93 7.54 -18.80 26.54
N PRO A 94 6.39 -19.49 26.61
CA PRO A 94 6.34 -20.95 26.53
C PRO A 94 6.58 -21.49 25.11
N LEU A 95 6.59 -20.62 24.09
CA LEU A 95 6.68 -21.05 22.70
C LEU A 95 8.13 -21.10 22.22
N PRO A 96 8.53 -22.15 21.49
CA PRO A 96 9.81 -22.19 20.82
C PRO A 96 9.90 -21.10 19.74
N HIS A 97 11.12 -20.78 19.33
CA HIS A 97 11.40 -19.73 18.35
C HIS A 97 10.62 -19.95 17.03
N GLU A 98 10.60 -21.17 16.50
CA GLU A 98 9.88 -21.49 15.25
C GLU A 98 8.38 -21.21 15.34
N LEU A 99 7.73 -21.58 16.44
CA LEU A 99 6.30 -21.29 16.63
C LEU A 99 6.05 -19.80 16.85
N THR A 100 6.98 -19.11 17.51
CA THR A 100 6.90 -17.64 17.69
C THR A 100 6.98 -16.93 16.34
N VAL A 101 7.91 -17.34 15.47
CA VAL A 101 8.04 -16.81 14.10
C VAL A 101 6.78 -17.09 13.29
N LYS A 102 6.23 -18.32 13.35
CA LYS A 102 4.98 -18.64 12.65
C LYS A 102 3.81 -17.77 13.12
N ILE A 103 3.67 -17.56 14.42
CA ILE A 103 2.64 -16.65 14.96
C ILE A 103 2.87 -15.23 14.45
N PHE A 104 4.11 -14.76 14.44
CA PHE A 104 4.45 -13.43 13.94
C PHE A 104 4.23 -13.28 12.43
N GLY A 105 4.32 -14.35 11.64
CA GLY A 105 3.92 -14.35 10.24
C GLY A 105 2.40 -14.28 10.02
N LEU A 106 1.59 -14.52 11.05
CA LEU A 106 0.12 -14.46 10.96
C LEU A 106 -0.46 -13.13 11.47
N VAL A 107 0.33 -12.29 12.13
CA VAL A 107 -0.14 -10.99 12.65
C VAL A 107 0.08 -9.88 11.63
N ASP A 108 -0.74 -8.83 11.70
CA ASP A 108 -0.60 -7.68 10.82
C ASP A 108 0.71 -6.91 11.08
N THR A 109 1.14 -6.13 10.08
CA THR A 109 2.40 -5.39 10.12
C THR A 109 2.52 -4.44 11.33
N LYS A 110 1.40 -3.84 11.80
CA LYS A 110 1.42 -2.94 12.96
C LYS A 110 1.63 -3.74 14.25
N SER A 111 0.90 -4.83 14.43
CA SER A 111 1.07 -5.74 15.57
C SER A 111 2.48 -6.34 15.62
N LEU A 112 3.05 -6.72 14.47
CA LEU A 112 4.42 -7.23 14.37
C LEU A 112 5.46 -6.20 14.85
N VAL A 113 5.32 -4.94 14.40
CA VAL A 113 6.22 -3.85 14.83
C VAL A 113 6.10 -3.61 16.34
N GLN A 114 4.89 -3.64 16.90
CA GLN A 114 4.67 -3.52 18.35
C GLN A 114 5.29 -4.68 19.13
N ALA A 115 5.10 -5.93 18.67
CA ALA A 115 5.73 -7.10 19.27
C ALA A 115 7.27 -6.97 19.23
N SER A 116 7.84 -6.53 18.12
CA SER A 116 9.29 -6.32 17.97
C SER A 116 9.86 -5.27 18.93
N ALA A 117 9.06 -4.29 19.32
CA ALA A 117 9.46 -3.24 20.26
C ALA A 117 9.37 -3.68 21.73
N SER A 118 8.66 -4.77 22.02
CA SER A 118 8.37 -5.20 23.39
C SER A 118 9.60 -5.79 24.10
N CYS A 119 10.38 -6.65 23.42
CA CYS A 119 11.60 -7.21 23.98
C CYS A 119 12.60 -7.67 22.92
N THR A 120 13.85 -7.92 23.32
CA THR A 120 14.91 -8.38 22.40
C THR A 120 14.63 -9.74 21.78
N MET A 121 13.93 -10.63 22.49
CA MET A 121 13.57 -11.97 21.98
C MET A 121 12.54 -11.86 20.85
N PHE A 122 11.49 -11.07 21.05
CA PHE A 122 10.52 -10.77 20.00
C PHE A 122 11.15 -10.00 18.85
N LYS A 123 11.99 -9.01 19.12
CA LYS A 123 12.76 -8.33 18.08
C LYS A 123 13.56 -9.28 17.22
N ARG A 124 14.15 -10.33 17.79
CA ARG A 124 14.92 -11.33 17.01
C ARG A 124 13.99 -12.22 16.19
N SER A 125 12.87 -12.65 16.76
CA SER A 125 11.89 -13.50 16.07
C SER A 125 11.17 -12.75 14.95
N SER A 126 10.83 -11.48 15.15
CA SER A 126 10.16 -10.65 14.14
C SER A 126 11.05 -10.27 12.96
N MET A 127 12.36 -10.53 13.03
CA MET A 127 13.31 -10.25 11.95
C MET A 127 13.39 -11.39 10.93
N ASP A 128 12.72 -12.51 11.20
CA ASP A 128 12.64 -13.63 10.26
C ASP A 128 11.86 -13.22 9.00
N PRO A 129 12.34 -13.56 7.78
CA PRO A 129 11.68 -13.23 6.52
C PRO A 129 10.21 -13.64 6.44
N ILE A 130 9.83 -14.76 7.06
CA ILE A 130 8.45 -15.27 7.06
C ILE A 130 7.49 -14.28 7.71
N CYS A 131 7.96 -13.46 8.65
CA CYS A 131 7.16 -12.42 9.30
C CYS A 131 6.76 -11.29 8.36
N TYR A 132 7.35 -11.23 7.16
CA TYR A 132 7.14 -10.16 6.19
C TYR A 132 6.56 -10.68 4.87
N GLY A 133 5.94 -11.87 4.87
CA GLY A 133 5.32 -12.41 3.66
C GLY A 133 4.12 -11.58 3.18
N ASP A 134 3.39 -10.99 4.12
CA ASP A 134 2.27 -10.08 3.87
C ASP A 134 2.55 -8.71 4.50
N ILE A 135 2.89 -7.73 3.65
CA ILE A 135 3.21 -6.37 4.09
C ILE A 135 2.06 -5.42 3.74
N ASP A 136 1.41 -4.85 4.76
CA ASP A 136 0.42 -3.79 4.59
C ASP A 136 0.87 -2.49 5.24
N LEU A 137 1.21 -1.51 4.41
CA LEU A 137 1.65 -0.17 4.81
C LEU A 137 0.62 0.91 4.49
N THR A 138 -0.61 0.56 4.15
CA THR A 138 -1.64 1.54 3.74
C THR A 138 -2.19 2.36 4.91
N ASN A 139 -2.11 1.82 6.13
CA ASN A 139 -2.59 2.44 7.38
C ASN A 139 -1.68 3.56 7.92
N ALA A 140 -0.49 3.74 7.36
CA ALA A 140 0.45 4.77 7.79
C ALA A 140 1.15 5.37 6.60
N ASN A 141 1.41 6.68 6.63
CA ASN A 141 2.17 7.32 5.56
C ASN A 141 3.67 7.02 5.73
N VAL A 142 4.12 5.94 5.10
CA VAL A 142 5.46 5.37 5.31
C VAL A 142 6.45 5.89 4.25
N LYS A 143 7.66 6.24 4.69
CA LYS A 143 8.76 6.67 3.80
C LYS A 143 9.27 5.50 2.96
N SER A 144 9.73 5.77 1.74
CA SER A 144 10.33 4.77 0.83
C SER A 144 11.43 3.92 1.46
N VAL A 145 12.24 4.47 2.36
CA VAL A 145 13.33 3.71 3.02
C VAL A 145 12.78 2.53 3.83
N VAL A 146 11.63 2.70 4.47
CA VAL A 146 10.99 1.64 5.26
C VAL A 146 10.38 0.59 4.33
N VAL A 147 9.67 1.01 3.28
CA VAL A 147 9.14 0.09 2.25
C VAL A 147 10.25 -0.79 1.69
N ARG A 148 11.36 -0.16 1.27
CA ARG A 148 12.51 -0.89 0.74
C ARG A 148 13.10 -1.85 1.78
N GLY A 149 13.27 -1.37 3.02
CA GLY A 149 13.79 -2.17 4.11
C GLY A 149 12.91 -3.35 4.50
N MET A 150 11.59 -3.29 4.26
CA MET A 150 10.68 -4.42 4.49
C MET A 150 10.68 -5.41 3.33
N ILE A 151 10.71 -4.95 2.08
CA ILE A 151 10.86 -5.83 0.91
C ILE A 151 12.17 -6.62 0.99
N PHE A 152 13.29 -5.97 1.35
CA PHE A 152 14.56 -6.67 1.55
C PHE A 152 14.55 -7.68 2.69
N ARG A 153 13.74 -7.45 3.74
CA ARG A 153 13.61 -8.40 4.86
C ARG A 153 12.80 -9.61 4.46
N ALA A 154 11.71 -9.41 3.73
CA ALA A 154 10.86 -10.49 3.23
C ALA A 154 11.62 -11.38 2.25
N GLY A 155 12.40 -10.77 1.34
CA GLY A 155 13.14 -11.51 0.32
C GLY A 155 12.23 -12.43 -0.47
N LYS A 156 12.52 -13.73 -0.44
CA LYS A 156 11.73 -14.76 -1.15
C LYS A 156 10.39 -15.10 -0.50
N GLU A 157 10.16 -14.68 0.75
CA GLU A 157 8.91 -14.97 1.45
C GLU A 157 7.82 -13.94 1.09
N LEU A 158 8.16 -12.89 0.33
CA LEU A 158 7.21 -11.84 -0.05
C LEU A 158 6.14 -12.36 -1.00
N SER A 159 4.89 -12.39 -0.54
CA SER A 159 3.72 -12.85 -1.29
C SER A 159 2.68 -11.74 -1.51
N SER A 160 2.51 -10.82 -0.55
CA SER A 160 1.63 -9.65 -0.67
C SER A 160 2.32 -8.36 -0.27
N LEU A 161 2.13 -7.31 -1.07
CA LEU A 161 2.65 -5.98 -0.80
C LEU A 161 1.59 -4.90 -1.05
N LYS A 162 1.21 -4.18 0.00
CA LYS A 162 0.33 -3.00 -0.09
C LYS A 162 1.06 -1.75 0.37
N VAL A 163 1.19 -0.78 -0.53
CA VAL A 163 2.00 0.44 -0.31
C VAL A 163 1.25 1.69 -0.74
N GLY A 164 1.59 2.81 -0.09
CA GLY A 164 0.98 4.11 -0.33
C GLY A 164 0.08 4.50 0.82
N CYS A 165 -0.90 5.35 0.57
CA CYS A 165 -1.90 5.70 1.58
C CYS A 165 -3.28 5.46 0.99
N ALA A 166 -4.14 4.71 1.69
CA ALA A 166 -5.51 4.46 1.22
C ALA A 166 -6.41 5.71 1.35
N ASP A 167 -6.03 6.67 2.19
CA ASP A 167 -6.73 7.93 2.37
C ASP A 167 -6.33 8.93 1.27
N GLU A 168 -7.31 9.31 0.44
CA GLU A 168 -7.14 10.24 -0.68
C GLU A 168 -6.65 11.63 -0.22
N SER A 169 -6.92 12.02 1.04
CA SER A 169 -6.48 13.31 1.59
C SER A 169 -4.99 13.32 1.98
N THR A 170 -4.40 12.14 2.14
CA THR A 170 -3.04 11.99 2.66
C THR A 170 -2.02 11.87 1.53
N LYS A 171 -1.09 12.82 1.47
CA LYS A 171 -0.03 12.83 0.45
C LYS A 171 0.93 11.65 0.64
N SER A 172 0.95 10.72 -0.30
CA SER A 172 1.90 9.59 -0.32
C SER A 172 3.36 10.06 -0.22
N LEU A 173 4.16 9.39 0.63
CA LEU A 173 5.61 9.60 0.76
C LEU A 173 6.44 8.67 -0.13
N LEU A 174 5.78 7.90 -1.02
CA LEU A 174 6.47 7.04 -1.97
C LEU A 174 7.25 7.89 -2.99
N THR A 175 8.51 7.51 -3.17
CA THR A 175 9.43 8.07 -4.15
C THR A 175 9.73 7.04 -5.25
N ARG A 176 10.47 7.46 -6.29
CA ARG A 176 10.78 6.63 -7.46
C ARG A 176 11.44 5.29 -7.13
N SER A 177 12.16 5.17 -6.01
CA SER A 177 12.91 3.98 -5.65
C SER A 177 12.20 3.06 -4.65
N SER A 178 10.93 3.31 -4.35
CA SER A 178 10.19 2.56 -3.32
C SER A 178 10.05 1.07 -3.68
N LEU A 179 9.94 0.77 -4.98
CA LEU A 179 9.71 -0.58 -5.51
C LEU A 179 10.95 -1.22 -6.13
N ASP A 180 12.08 -0.50 -6.24
CA ASP A 180 13.33 -1.04 -6.79
C ASP A 180 13.76 -2.38 -6.17
N PRO A 181 13.54 -2.63 -4.86
CA PRO A 181 13.90 -3.91 -4.25
C PRO A 181 13.15 -5.11 -4.82
N LEU A 182 11.98 -4.93 -5.45
CA LEU A 182 11.29 -6.02 -6.14
C LEU A 182 12.10 -6.55 -7.32
N SER A 183 12.87 -5.68 -7.98
CA SER A 183 13.74 -6.02 -9.11
C SER A 183 15.17 -6.38 -8.68
N TYR A 184 15.47 -6.33 -7.39
CA TYR A 184 16.79 -6.69 -6.85
C TYR A 184 17.04 -8.20 -6.97
N GLU A 185 18.30 -8.63 -7.05
CA GLU A 185 18.70 -10.04 -7.22
C GLU A 185 17.90 -10.76 -8.31
N HIS A 186 17.89 -10.21 -9.53
CA HIS A 186 17.15 -10.75 -10.67
C HIS A 186 15.63 -10.85 -10.47
N GLY A 187 15.08 -10.09 -9.51
CA GLY A 187 13.65 -10.02 -9.28
C GLY A 187 13.09 -11.17 -8.46
N LEU A 188 13.89 -11.85 -7.63
CA LEU A 188 13.42 -12.98 -6.82
C LEU A 188 12.20 -12.65 -5.95
N ALA A 189 12.24 -11.51 -5.25
CA ALA A 189 11.14 -11.04 -4.42
C ALA A 189 9.90 -10.68 -5.25
N GLY A 190 10.11 -10.00 -6.40
CA GLY A 190 9.01 -9.68 -7.32
C GLY A 190 8.39 -10.93 -7.93
N ASN A 191 9.20 -11.92 -8.30
CA ASN A 191 8.73 -13.12 -8.98
C ASN A 191 7.77 -13.95 -8.12
N LEU A 192 7.91 -13.93 -6.80
CA LEU A 192 7.04 -14.68 -5.88
C LEU A 192 5.83 -13.87 -5.39
N LEU A 193 5.74 -12.60 -5.79
CA LEU A 193 4.65 -11.72 -5.41
C LEU A 193 3.35 -12.13 -6.11
N GLU A 194 2.33 -12.43 -5.31
CA GLU A 194 1.00 -12.82 -5.77
C GLU A 194 0.03 -11.63 -5.73
N SER A 195 0.18 -10.72 -4.75
CA SER A 195 -0.68 -9.53 -4.61
C SER A 195 0.13 -8.23 -4.48
N LEU A 196 -0.22 -7.23 -5.30
CA LEU A 196 0.43 -5.92 -5.31
C LEU A 196 -0.60 -4.80 -5.33
N HIS A 197 -0.67 -4.03 -4.24
CA HIS A 197 -1.55 -2.87 -4.12
C HIS A 197 -0.74 -1.59 -4.00
N ILE A 198 -0.97 -0.65 -4.91
CA ILE A 198 -0.28 0.63 -4.98
C ILE A 198 -1.31 1.76 -4.88
N TYR A 199 -1.22 2.53 -3.80
CA TYR A 199 -2.02 3.74 -3.60
C TYR A 199 -1.17 4.98 -3.90
N ASN A 200 -1.23 5.46 -5.14
CA ASN A 200 -0.39 6.52 -5.70
C ASN A 200 -1.14 7.85 -5.88
N HIS A 201 -1.88 8.28 -4.87
CA HIS A 201 -2.50 9.61 -4.89
C HIS A 201 -1.46 10.69 -5.20
N ASN A 202 -1.80 11.58 -6.15
CA ASN A 202 -0.96 12.67 -6.66
C ASN A 202 0.24 12.25 -7.53
N GLY A 203 0.31 10.99 -8.00
CA GLY A 203 1.21 10.61 -9.11
C GLY A 203 2.72 10.66 -8.81
N LYS A 204 3.13 10.57 -7.54
CA LYS A 204 4.56 10.64 -7.17
C LYS A 204 5.37 9.44 -7.64
N LEU A 205 4.77 8.24 -7.60
CA LEU A 205 5.35 7.05 -8.18
C LEU A 205 5.19 7.15 -9.70
N LYS A 206 6.32 7.20 -10.40
CA LYS A 206 6.34 7.42 -11.86
C LYS A 206 6.15 6.10 -12.59
N ARG A 207 5.66 6.20 -13.83
CA ARG A 207 5.57 5.11 -14.83
C ARG A 207 6.73 4.11 -14.76
N LYS A 208 7.99 4.58 -14.83
CA LYS A 208 9.18 3.71 -14.81
C LYS A 208 9.25 2.80 -13.58
N SER A 209 8.87 3.30 -12.41
CA SER A 209 8.90 2.54 -11.15
C SER A 209 7.80 1.48 -11.11
N ILE A 210 6.59 1.82 -11.57
CA ILE A 210 5.46 0.88 -11.63
C ILE A 210 5.73 -0.21 -12.66
N CYS A 211 6.09 0.18 -13.89
CA CYS A 211 6.42 -0.78 -14.95
C CYS A 211 7.62 -1.67 -14.58
N GLY A 212 8.66 -1.10 -13.96
CA GLY A 212 9.83 -1.87 -13.53
C GLY A 212 9.48 -2.93 -12.48
N ALA A 213 8.58 -2.61 -11.56
CA ALA A 213 8.06 -3.57 -10.59
C ALA A 213 7.21 -4.66 -11.28
N LEU A 214 6.26 -4.28 -12.13
CA LEU A 214 5.38 -5.23 -12.81
C LEU A 214 6.14 -6.20 -13.73
N LEU A 215 7.22 -5.74 -14.37
CA LEU A 215 8.05 -6.56 -15.26
C LEU A 215 8.64 -7.80 -14.57
N VAL A 216 8.89 -7.72 -13.26
CA VAL A 216 9.45 -8.83 -12.47
C VAL A 216 8.39 -9.66 -11.75
N CYS A 217 7.14 -9.19 -11.67
CA CYS A 217 6.06 -9.85 -10.93
C CYS A 217 5.29 -10.85 -11.79
N SER A 218 5.93 -11.96 -12.19
CA SER A 218 5.34 -12.91 -13.14
C SER A 218 4.22 -13.79 -12.55
N ASN A 219 4.15 -13.94 -11.23
CA ASN A 219 3.15 -14.75 -10.52
C ASN A 219 1.98 -13.94 -9.96
N LEU A 220 1.88 -12.66 -10.31
CA LEU A 220 0.85 -11.78 -9.79
C LEU A 220 -0.56 -12.26 -10.18
N THR A 221 -1.40 -12.50 -9.17
CA THR A 221 -2.81 -12.88 -9.31
C THR A 221 -3.74 -11.70 -9.01
N ASP A 222 -3.29 -10.76 -8.17
CA ASP A 222 -4.09 -9.63 -7.70
C ASP A 222 -3.31 -8.31 -7.79
N LEU A 223 -3.81 -7.39 -8.63
CA LEU A 223 -3.20 -6.09 -8.86
C LEU A 223 -4.20 -4.97 -8.60
N LYS A 224 -3.83 -4.06 -7.69
CA LYS A 224 -4.57 -2.82 -7.43
C LYS A 224 -3.68 -1.61 -7.60
N ILE A 225 -4.06 -0.68 -8.47
CA ILE A 225 -3.38 0.61 -8.62
C ILE A 225 -4.39 1.76 -8.56
N VAL A 226 -4.23 2.61 -7.56
CA VAL A 226 -5.00 3.84 -7.36
C VAL A 226 -4.13 5.05 -7.73
N GLY A 227 -4.69 6.02 -8.46
CA GLY A 227 -3.96 7.21 -8.90
C GLY A 227 -3.05 6.92 -10.09
N LEU A 228 -3.52 6.11 -11.04
CA LEU A 228 -2.78 5.75 -12.24
C LEU A 228 -2.79 6.90 -13.25
N ASP A 229 -1.60 7.34 -13.66
CA ASP A 229 -1.45 8.37 -14.70
C ASP A 229 -1.84 7.85 -16.10
N ILE A 230 -2.41 8.73 -16.94
CA ILE A 230 -2.91 8.42 -18.29
C ILE A 230 -1.86 7.74 -19.16
N HIS A 231 -0.60 8.16 -19.04
CA HIS A 231 0.48 7.61 -19.86
C HIS A 231 0.96 6.24 -19.39
N THR A 232 0.52 5.76 -18.23
CA THR A 232 1.00 4.50 -17.63
C THR A 232 0.04 3.33 -17.91
N VAL A 233 -1.21 3.63 -18.29
CA VAL A 233 -2.29 2.65 -18.51
C VAL A 233 -1.92 1.62 -19.57
N SER A 234 -1.38 2.07 -20.71
CA SER A 234 -1.03 1.19 -21.84
C SER A 234 0.03 0.17 -21.46
N ASP A 235 1.05 0.59 -20.70
CA ASP A 235 2.16 -0.31 -20.38
C ASP A 235 1.81 -1.23 -19.22
N VAL A 236 1.03 -0.76 -18.24
CA VAL A 236 0.55 -1.63 -17.16
C VAL A 236 -0.21 -2.80 -17.78
N ALA A 237 -1.14 -2.52 -18.70
CA ALA A 237 -1.87 -3.56 -19.43
C ALA A 237 -0.96 -4.50 -20.23
N GLY A 238 0.10 -3.97 -20.86
CA GLY A 238 1.09 -4.78 -21.59
C GLY A 238 1.98 -5.63 -20.70
N LEU A 239 2.08 -5.32 -19.41
CA LEU A 239 2.90 -6.02 -18.41
C LEU A 239 2.09 -6.96 -17.51
N LEU A 240 0.77 -7.06 -17.71
CA LEU A 240 -0.05 -7.98 -16.93
C LEU A 240 0.31 -9.43 -17.24
N THR A 241 0.19 -10.27 -16.21
CA THR A 241 0.48 -11.69 -16.28
C THR A 241 -0.75 -12.49 -16.69
N VAL A 242 -0.53 -13.64 -17.31
CA VAL A 242 -1.60 -14.61 -17.61
C VAL A 242 -2.25 -15.21 -16.36
N LYS A 243 -1.62 -15.01 -15.19
CA LYS A 243 -2.09 -15.47 -13.88
C LYS A 243 -2.97 -14.43 -13.18
N CYS A 244 -3.06 -13.21 -13.70
CA CYS A 244 -3.87 -12.16 -13.10
C CYS A 244 -5.36 -12.55 -13.11
N GLU A 245 -5.96 -12.61 -11.93
CA GLU A 245 -7.37 -12.94 -11.69
C GLU A 245 -8.16 -11.71 -11.23
N HIS A 246 -7.50 -10.78 -10.54
CA HIS A 246 -8.12 -9.58 -9.98
C HIS A 246 -7.33 -8.33 -10.41
N LEU A 247 -8.01 -7.43 -11.12
CA LEU A 247 -7.43 -6.18 -11.59
C LEU A 247 -8.28 -5.00 -11.14
N PHE A 248 -7.69 -4.09 -10.39
CA PHE A 248 -8.28 -2.82 -10.00
C PHE A 248 -7.39 -1.68 -10.48
N LEU A 249 -7.91 -0.85 -11.38
CA LEU A 249 -7.27 0.37 -11.84
C LEU A 249 -8.20 1.54 -11.55
N GLN A 250 -7.67 2.57 -10.90
CA GLN A 250 -8.38 3.83 -10.68
C GLN A 250 -7.54 5.00 -11.19
N ASN A 251 -8.18 5.86 -11.97
CA ASN A 251 -7.63 7.11 -12.42
C ASN A 251 -8.46 8.30 -11.90
N GLU A 252 -7.77 9.41 -11.63
CA GLU A 252 -8.34 10.68 -11.18
C GLU A 252 -8.63 11.64 -12.36
N ASN A 253 -7.97 11.49 -13.50
CA ASN A 253 -8.00 12.46 -14.62
C ASN A 253 -8.67 11.94 -15.91
N SER A 254 -9.63 11.01 -15.83
CA SER A 254 -10.40 10.53 -17.01
C SER A 254 -9.54 10.06 -18.19
N ALA A 255 -8.58 9.16 -17.94
CA ALA A 255 -7.74 8.60 -19.01
C ALA A 255 -8.56 7.91 -20.09
N VAL A 256 -8.18 8.16 -21.34
CA VAL A 256 -8.75 7.49 -22.49
C VAL A 256 -8.24 6.05 -22.57
N TRP A 257 -9.16 5.09 -22.48
CA TRP A 257 -8.87 3.65 -22.59
C TRP A 257 -8.82 3.14 -24.04
N SER A 258 -9.12 4.00 -25.03
CA SER A 258 -9.22 3.61 -26.44
C SER A 258 -7.94 3.02 -27.05
N HIS A 259 -6.79 3.12 -26.37
CA HIS A 259 -5.53 2.53 -26.80
C HIS A 259 -5.32 1.07 -26.34
N LEU A 260 -6.18 0.55 -25.47
CA LEU A 260 -6.08 -0.82 -24.93
C LEU A 260 -7.01 -1.83 -25.58
N THR A 261 -7.95 -1.36 -26.37
CA THR A 261 -8.97 -2.21 -26.99
C THR A 261 -8.40 -2.86 -28.25
N GLY A 262 -7.87 -4.06 -28.06
CA GLY A 262 -7.34 -4.96 -29.07
C GLY A 262 -6.92 -6.27 -28.43
N SER A 263 -6.65 -7.30 -29.25
CA SER A 263 -6.39 -8.68 -28.80
C SER A 263 -5.29 -8.87 -27.77
N HIS A 264 -4.49 -7.83 -27.47
CA HIS A 264 -3.38 -7.92 -26.52
C HIS A 264 -3.84 -8.02 -25.06
N PHE A 265 -4.80 -7.21 -24.61
CA PHE A 265 -5.23 -7.24 -23.20
C PHE A 265 -5.91 -8.56 -22.83
N GLU A 266 -6.80 -9.04 -23.71
CA GLU A 266 -7.54 -10.29 -23.55
C GLU A 266 -6.60 -11.50 -23.54
N LYS A 267 -5.56 -11.49 -24.39
CA LYS A 267 -4.51 -12.52 -24.40
C LYS A 267 -3.61 -12.45 -23.17
N SER A 268 -3.38 -11.26 -22.63
CA SER A 268 -2.53 -11.08 -21.45
C SER A 268 -3.21 -11.56 -20.17
N CYS A 269 -4.53 -11.48 -20.04
CA CYS A 269 -5.27 -11.84 -18.80
C CYS A 269 -6.50 -12.75 -19.05
N PRO A 270 -6.33 -13.96 -19.59
CA PRO A 270 -7.48 -14.84 -19.88
C PRO A 270 -8.17 -15.38 -18.62
N ASN A 271 -7.54 -15.29 -17.45
CA ASN A 271 -8.05 -15.82 -16.18
C ASN A 271 -8.76 -14.77 -15.32
N LEU A 272 -8.98 -13.56 -15.84
CA LEU A 272 -9.56 -12.48 -15.06
C LEU A 272 -11.00 -12.81 -14.63
N THR A 273 -11.23 -12.78 -13.32
CA THR A 273 -12.54 -12.98 -12.69
C THR A 273 -13.12 -11.68 -12.16
N SER A 274 -12.26 -10.70 -11.83
CA SER A 274 -12.65 -9.40 -11.33
C SER A 274 -11.91 -8.26 -12.05
N LEU A 275 -12.66 -7.29 -12.56
CA LEU A 275 -12.14 -6.11 -13.24
C LEU A 275 -12.79 -4.84 -12.70
N SER A 276 -11.98 -3.92 -12.18
CA SER A 276 -12.41 -2.57 -11.84
C SER A 276 -11.64 -1.55 -12.66
N LEU A 277 -12.35 -0.79 -13.49
CA LEU A 277 -11.83 0.32 -14.28
C LEU A 277 -12.57 1.59 -13.89
N ILE A 278 -12.02 2.30 -12.91
CA ILE A 278 -12.68 3.45 -12.28
C ILE A 278 -12.10 4.76 -12.80
N GLY A 279 -12.97 5.68 -13.23
CA GLY A 279 -12.57 7.02 -13.66
C GLY A 279 -11.85 7.05 -15.03
N PHE A 280 -12.19 6.12 -15.93
CA PHE A 280 -11.64 6.09 -17.31
C PHE A 280 -12.62 6.70 -18.32
N HIS A 281 -12.17 6.88 -19.56
CA HIS A 281 -13.01 7.16 -20.70
C HIS A 281 -12.97 5.97 -21.67
N ILE A 282 -14.05 5.19 -21.73
CA ILE A 282 -14.19 3.95 -22.50
C ILE A 282 -15.48 4.01 -23.33
N THR A 283 -15.41 3.68 -24.62
CA THR A 283 -16.58 3.64 -25.50
C THR A 283 -17.38 2.35 -25.33
N ASP A 284 -18.65 2.35 -25.74
CA ASP A 284 -19.49 1.15 -25.73
C ASP A 284 -18.88 0.00 -26.56
N ASP A 285 -18.28 0.30 -27.72
CA ASP A 285 -17.60 -0.70 -28.56
C ASP A 285 -16.39 -1.32 -27.85
N ALA A 286 -15.59 -0.49 -27.21
CA ALA A 286 -14.42 -0.89 -26.45
C ALA A 286 -14.78 -1.82 -25.28
N LEU A 287 -15.80 -1.44 -24.49
CA LEU A 287 -16.30 -2.26 -23.39
C LEU A 287 -16.87 -3.59 -23.88
N TYR A 288 -17.63 -3.57 -24.97
CA TYR A 288 -18.17 -4.78 -25.56
C TYR A 288 -17.06 -5.74 -25.96
N MET A 289 -16.04 -5.27 -26.69
CA MET A 289 -14.91 -6.12 -27.11
C MET A 289 -14.18 -6.71 -25.90
N LEU A 290 -13.88 -5.87 -24.90
CA LEU A 290 -13.20 -6.29 -23.68
C LEU A 290 -13.98 -7.38 -22.92
N LEU A 291 -15.30 -7.23 -22.80
CA LEU A 291 -16.15 -8.25 -22.17
C LEU A 291 -16.22 -9.53 -23.01
N MET A 292 -16.17 -9.43 -24.34
CA MET A 292 -16.15 -10.59 -25.23
C MET A 292 -14.85 -11.38 -25.14
N GLY A 293 -13.70 -10.76 -24.82
CA GLY A 293 -12.45 -11.51 -24.63
C GLY A 293 -12.27 -12.11 -23.24
N LEU A 294 -13.02 -11.64 -22.23
CA LEU A 294 -12.85 -12.04 -20.82
C LEU A 294 -13.96 -12.99 -20.36
N HIS A 295 -13.95 -14.22 -20.87
CA HIS A 295 -15.03 -15.19 -20.64
C HIS A 295 -15.22 -15.67 -19.19
N LYS A 296 -14.19 -15.52 -18.34
CA LYS A 296 -14.24 -15.91 -16.92
C LYS A 296 -14.68 -14.78 -15.98
N LEU A 297 -14.98 -13.60 -16.53
CA LEU A 297 -15.28 -12.42 -15.73
C LEU A 297 -16.60 -12.60 -14.98
N LYS A 298 -16.55 -12.38 -13.66
CA LYS A 298 -17.68 -12.44 -12.74
C LYS A 298 -18.05 -11.07 -12.18
N TYR A 299 -17.05 -10.23 -11.95
CA TYR A 299 -17.22 -8.91 -11.35
C TYR A 299 -16.70 -7.83 -12.28
N ILE A 300 -17.51 -6.81 -12.53
CA ILE A 300 -17.09 -5.60 -13.23
C ILE A 300 -17.52 -4.33 -12.48
N ASP A 301 -16.57 -3.42 -12.28
CA ASP A 301 -16.81 -2.09 -11.74
C ASP A 301 -16.28 -1.02 -12.70
N LEU A 302 -17.19 -0.19 -13.22
CA LEU A 302 -16.92 0.92 -14.12
C LEU A 302 -17.27 2.27 -13.47
N SER A 303 -17.22 2.36 -12.15
CA SER A 303 -17.61 3.58 -11.44
C SER A 303 -16.84 4.81 -11.93
N ARG A 304 -17.53 5.96 -12.06
CA ARG A 304 -17.00 7.23 -12.58
C ARG A 304 -16.44 7.17 -14.01
N THR A 305 -16.66 6.06 -14.73
CA THR A 305 -16.19 5.92 -16.11
C THR A 305 -17.15 6.61 -17.07
N SER A 306 -16.58 7.26 -18.10
CA SER A 306 -17.28 8.06 -19.11
C SER A 306 -17.05 7.48 -20.51
N GLY A 307 -17.70 8.07 -21.52
CA GLY A 307 -17.52 7.67 -22.93
C GLY A 307 -18.51 6.62 -23.45
N PHE A 308 -19.33 6.03 -22.58
CA PHE A 308 -20.36 5.06 -22.97
C PHE A 308 -21.78 5.50 -22.57
N GLY A 309 -22.76 5.07 -23.36
CA GLY A 309 -24.18 5.29 -23.11
C GLY A 309 -24.90 4.14 -22.41
N GLY A 310 -24.24 2.98 -22.30
CA GLY A 310 -24.79 1.73 -21.77
C GLY A 310 -25.32 0.80 -22.88
N SER A 311 -25.04 1.09 -24.15
CA SER A 311 -25.44 0.24 -25.27
C SER A 311 -24.66 -1.07 -25.31
N PHE A 312 -23.45 -1.11 -24.72
CA PHE A 312 -22.69 -2.34 -24.56
C PHE A 312 -23.44 -3.42 -23.75
N LEU A 313 -24.18 -3.03 -22.70
CA LEU A 313 -24.95 -3.96 -21.85
C LEU A 313 -25.95 -4.76 -22.68
N ARG A 314 -26.65 -4.08 -23.60
CA ARG A 314 -27.58 -4.73 -24.52
C ARG A 314 -26.86 -5.73 -25.41
N ARG A 315 -25.72 -5.33 -25.99
CA ARG A 315 -24.94 -6.21 -26.88
C ARG A 315 -24.40 -7.44 -26.15
N VAL A 316 -24.04 -7.29 -24.88
CA VAL A 316 -23.63 -8.41 -24.02
C VAL A 316 -24.80 -9.37 -23.78
N CYS A 317 -26.01 -8.87 -23.51
CA CYS A 317 -27.20 -9.73 -23.39
C CYS A 317 -27.51 -10.48 -24.69
N ASP A 318 -27.46 -9.76 -25.82
CA ASP A 318 -27.82 -10.32 -27.13
C ASP A 318 -26.85 -11.43 -27.58
N ASN A 319 -25.55 -11.30 -27.29
CA ASN A 319 -24.51 -12.20 -27.80
C ASN A 319 -23.94 -13.17 -26.76
N PHE A 320 -24.17 -12.94 -25.46
CA PHE A 320 -23.46 -13.65 -24.38
C PHE A 320 -24.40 -14.01 -23.23
N LYS A 321 -25.42 -14.80 -23.54
CA LYS A 321 -26.46 -15.23 -22.59
C LYS A 321 -25.92 -16.05 -21.41
N ASP A 322 -24.81 -16.76 -21.64
CA ASP A 322 -24.12 -17.62 -20.68
C ASP A 322 -22.93 -16.94 -20.00
N ALA A 323 -22.85 -15.61 -20.03
CA ALA A 323 -21.84 -14.88 -19.31
C ALA A 323 -21.83 -15.24 -17.82
N LEU A 324 -20.65 -15.48 -17.26
CA LEU A 324 -20.46 -15.73 -15.82
C LEU A 324 -20.56 -14.44 -14.97
N ILE A 325 -20.99 -13.31 -15.57
CA ILE A 325 -21.05 -12.03 -14.89
C ILE A 325 -22.13 -12.08 -13.82
N GLU A 326 -21.68 -11.96 -12.57
CA GLU A 326 -22.47 -11.97 -11.35
C GLU A 326 -22.73 -10.54 -10.84
N THR A 327 -21.76 -9.63 -11.02
CA THR A 327 -21.81 -8.27 -10.45
C THR A 327 -21.42 -7.20 -11.46
N VAL A 328 -22.25 -6.16 -11.59
CA VAL A 328 -22.01 -4.99 -12.44
C VAL A 328 -22.21 -3.69 -11.64
N ILE A 329 -21.17 -2.88 -11.51
CA ILE A 329 -21.20 -1.58 -10.83
C ILE A 329 -20.95 -0.47 -11.85
N LEU A 330 -21.89 0.46 -11.97
CA LEU A 330 -21.91 1.59 -12.92
C LEU A 330 -22.17 2.91 -12.19
N ARG A 331 -21.56 3.10 -11.01
CA ARG A 331 -21.81 4.28 -10.18
C ARG A 331 -21.27 5.54 -10.82
N ASP A 332 -22.03 6.63 -10.75
CA ASP A 332 -21.63 7.96 -11.21
C ASP A 332 -21.12 8.02 -12.66
N CYS A 333 -21.59 7.09 -13.50
CA CYS A 333 -21.31 7.08 -14.93
C CYS A 333 -22.10 8.19 -15.63
N VAL A 334 -21.44 9.31 -15.91
CA VAL A 334 -22.03 10.55 -16.46
C VAL A 334 -22.82 10.31 -17.76
N GLY A 335 -22.37 9.38 -18.60
CA GLY A 335 -22.96 9.06 -19.90
C GLY A 335 -24.08 8.01 -19.87
N LEU A 336 -24.33 7.37 -18.73
CA LEU A 336 -25.26 6.24 -18.64
C LEU A 336 -26.71 6.69 -18.89
N ARG A 337 -27.35 6.09 -19.90
CA ARG A 337 -28.71 6.45 -20.32
C ARG A 337 -29.77 5.58 -19.64
N GLU A 338 -30.82 6.22 -19.12
CA GLU A 338 -31.97 5.56 -18.49
C GLU A 338 -32.58 4.50 -19.43
N ARG A 339 -32.81 4.87 -20.70
CA ARG A 339 -33.38 3.96 -21.70
C ARG A 339 -32.54 2.68 -21.90
N MET A 340 -31.21 2.77 -21.76
CA MET A 340 -30.34 1.60 -21.91
C MET A 340 -30.41 0.70 -20.67
N VAL A 341 -30.46 1.30 -19.47
CA VAL A 341 -30.65 0.55 -18.22
C VAL A 341 -32.01 -0.17 -18.21
N CYS A 342 -33.11 0.50 -18.55
CA CYS A 342 -34.44 -0.13 -18.63
C CYS A 342 -34.44 -1.32 -19.60
N ARG A 343 -33.81 -1.17 -20.78
CA ARG A 343 -33.70 -2.25 -21.77
C ARG A 343 -32.90 -3.43 -21.25
N PHE A 344 -31.78 -3.15 -20.56
CA PHE A 344 -30.97 -4.17 -19.93
C PHE A 344 -31.78 -4.97 -18.89
N LEU A 345 -32.55 -4.30 -18.04
CA LEU A 345 -33.42 -4.98 -17.06
C LEU A 345 -34.48 -5.85 -17.73
N HIS A 346 -35.09 -5.41 -18.84
CA HIS A 346 -36.02 -6.25 -19.61
C HIS A 346 -35.34 -7.49 -20.24
N SER A 347 -34.09 -7.40 -20.66
CA SER A 347 -33.32 -8.58 -21.11
C SER A 347 -33.09 -9.57 -19.96
N LEU A 348 -32.82 -9.08 -18.74
CA LEU A 348 -32.68 -9.93 -17.55
C LEU A 348 -33.99 -10.63 -17.19
N LEU A 349 -35.14 -9.95 -17.32
CA LEU A 349 -36.47 -10.53 -17.15
C LEU A 349 -36.77 -11.61 -18.21
N SER A 350 -36.20 -11.46 -19.41
CA SER A 350 -36.34 -12.45 -20.50
C SER A 350 -35.43 -13.69 -20.31
N GLY A 351 -34.66 -13.75 -19.22
CA GLY A 351 -33.80 -14.89 -18.87
C GLY A 351 -32.33 -14.78 -19.28
N ASP A 352 -31.89 -13.66 -19.85
CA ASP A 352 -30.48 -13.45 -20.20
C ASP A 352 -29.61 -13.23 -18.94
N LEU A 353 -28.30 -13.54 -19.03
CA LEU A 353 -27.32 -13.38 -17.94
C LEU A 353 -27.74 -14.08 -16.64
N ARG A 354 -27.87 -15.41 -16.70
CA ARG A 354 -28.43 -16.24 -15.62
C ARG A 354 -27.69 -16.13 -14.27
N PHE A 355 -26.40 -15.79 -14.31
CA PHE A 355 -25.56 -15.68 -13.11
C PHE A 355 -25.60 -14.30 -12.43
N MET A 356 -26.23 -13.30 -13.06
CA MET A 356 -26.31 -11.94 -12.51
C MET A 356 -27.01 -11.92 -11.14
N GLN A 357 -26.36 -11.29 -10.16
CA GLN A 357 -26.80 -11.20 -8.76
C GLN A 357 -26.78 -9.78 -8.20
N TYR A 358 -25.91 -8.89 -8.72
CA TYR A 358 -25.81 -7.52 -8.20
C TYR A 358 -25.62 -6.50 -9.33
N ILE A 359 -26.48 -5.49 -9.35
CA ILE A 359 -26.43 -4.37 -10.29
C ILE A 359 -26.50 -3.07 -9.50
N ASP A 360 -25.56 -2.17 -9.75
CA ASP A 360 -25.57 -0.85 -9.15
C ASP A 360 -25.42 0.22 -10.23
N VAL A 361 -26.43 1.08 -10.35
CA VAL A 361 -26.48 2.19 -11.31
C VAL A 361 -26.63 3.54 -10.61
N SER A 362 -26.27 3.60 -9.32
CA SER A 362 -26.38 4.81 -8.51
C SER A 362 -25.64 5.98 -9.13
N ASN A 363 -26.25 7.16 -9.18
CA ASN A 363 -25.66 8.32 -9.84
C ASN A 363 -26.17 9.61 -9.22
N TYR A 364 -25.28 10.38 -8.59
CA TYR A 364 -25.66 11.62 -7.87
C TYR A 364 -26.36 12.65 -8.75
N HIS A 365 -26.07 12.67 -10.05
CA HIS A 365 -26.68 13.61 -10.99
C HIS A 365 -27.94 13.05 -11.66
N GLY A 366 -28.26 11.77 -11.47
CA GLY A 366 -29.28 11.04 -12.22
C GLY A 366 -28.81 10.56 -13.59
N LEU A 367 -29.62 9.71 -14.21
CA LEU A 367 -29.35 9.08 -15.51
C LEU A 367 -29.76 9.99 -16.68
N LEU A 368 -29.12 9.83 -17.84
CA LEU A 368 -29.50 10.58 -19.05
C LEU A 368 -30.80 10.06 -19.67
N SER A 369 -31.82 10.92 -19.77
CA SER A 369 -33.12 10.59 -20.40
C SER A 369 -33.31 11.23 -21.78
N GLY A 370 -32.41 12.14 -22.19
CA GLY A 370 -32.36 12.80 -23.51
C GLY A 370 -30.96 13.34 -23.80
N GLU A 371 -30.81 14.35 -24.66
CA GLU A 371 -29.49 14.91 -25.01
C GLU A 371 -28.79 15.63 -23.85
N MET A 372 -29.54 16.32 -22.99
CA MET A 372 -29.00 17.01 -21.80
C MET A 372 -29.87 16.86 -20.55
N ARG A 373 -31.01 16.15 -20.63
CA ARG A 373 -31.92 15.98 -19.49
C ARG A 373 -31.48 14.80 -18.63
N ARG A 374 -31.43 15.01 -17.32
CA ARG A 374 -31.16 13.97 -16.32
C ARG A 374 -32.40 13.63 -15.52
N ASN A 375 -32.62 12.35 -15.29
CA ASN A 375 -33.71 11.82 -14.49
C ASN A 375 -33.16 11.24 -13.18
N ARG A 376 -33.65 11.76 -12.05
CA ARG A 376 -33.32 11.28 -10.70
C ARG A 376 -34.37 10.34 -10.11
N LYS A 377 -35.47 10.11 -10.82
CA LYS A 377 -36.54 9.18 -10.46
C LYS A 377 -36.87 8.29 -11.67
N PRO A 378 -35.89 7.52 -12.17
CA PRO A 378 -36.15 6.59 -13.27
C PRO A 378 -37.16 5.53 -12.84
N LYS A 379 -37.99 5.10 -13.78
CA LYS A 379 -38.97 4.03 -13.56
C LYS A 379 -38.39 2.72 -14.08
N PHE A 380 -38.08 1.81 -13.17
CA PHE A 380 -37.56 0.49 -13.49
C PHE A 380 -38.58 -0.59 -13.11
N PRO A 381 -38.60 -1.73 -13.82
CA PRO A 381 -39.50 -2.85 -13.53
C PRO A 381 -38.98 -3.67 -12.33
N LEU A 382 -38.80 -3.03 -11.17
CA LEU A 382 -38.17 -3.65 -10.00
C LEU A 382 -39.08 -4.72 -9.35
N GLU A 383 -40.39 -4.48 -9.32
CA GLU A 383 -41.37 -5.45 -8.78
C GLU A 383 -41.38 -6.74 -9.62
N GLU A 384 -41.41 -6.61 -10.95
CA GLU A 384 -41.31 -7.76 -11.88
C GLU A 384 -39.96 -8.48 -11.72
N LEU A 385 -38.88 -7.72 -11.53
CA LEU A 385 -37.53 -8.27 -11.38
C LEU A 385 -37.37 -9.05 -10.07
N GLU A 386 -38.00 -8.60 -8.99
CA GLU A 386 -37.99 -9.31 -7.70
C GLU A 386 -38.77 -10.63 -7.77
N VAL A 387 -39.87 -10.67 -8.52
CA VAL A 387 -40.67 -11.90 -8.72
C VAL A 387 -39.92 -12.91 -9.60
N GLU A 388 -39.41 -12.48 -10.76
CA GLU A 388 -38.74 -13.37 -11.72
C GLU A 388 -37.31 -13.74 -11.29
N ARG A 389 -36.63 -12.88 -10.52
CA ARG A 389 -35.23 -13.07 -10.08
C ARG A 389 -35.03 -12.67 -8.61
N PRO A 390 -35.58 -13.43 -7.64
CA PRO A 390 -35.56 -13.06 -6.22
C PRO A 390 -34.17 -12.97 -5.58
N GLY A 391 -33.11 -13.48 -6.23
CA GLY A 391 -31.73 -13.35 -5.77
C GLY A 391 -30.97 -12.14 -6.34
N LEU A 392 -31.58 -11.36 -7.23
CA LEU A 392 -30.93 -10.22 -7.89
C LEU A 392 -31.12 -8.94 -7.08
N THR A 393 -30.02 -8.36 -6.63
CA THR A 393 -30.00 -7.06 -5.96
C THR A 393 -29.80 -5.94 -6.98
N PHE A 394 -30.71 -4.97 -7.00
CA PHE A 394 -30.59 -3.77 -7.81
C PHE A 394 -30.48 -2.53 -6.92
N VAL A 395 -29.45 -1.71 -7.13
CA VAL A 395 -29.21 -0.47 -6.39
C VAL A 395 -29.20 0.70 -7.36
N GLY A 396 -30.00 1.72 -7.06
CA GLY A 396 -30.12 2.94 -7.86
C GLY A 396 -30.37 4.15 -6.96
N ASP A 397 -29.34 4.58 -6.22
CA ASP A 397 -29.41 5.83 -5.46
C ASP A 397 -29.09 7.01 -6.38
N PHE A 398 -30.06 7.93 -6.51
CA PHE A 398 -29.94 9.14 -7.32
C PHE A 398 -30.06 10.42 -6.50
N THR A 399 -29.91 10.30 -5.17
CA THR A 399 -29.94 11.45 -4.27
C THR A 399 -28.60 12.17 -4.30
N PRO A 400 -28.56 13.50 -4.43
CA PRO A 400 -27.30 14.23 -4.36
C PRO A 400 -26.70 14.11 -2.96
N SER A 401 -25.40 13.82 -2.89
CA SER A 401 -24.65 13.80 -1.63
C SER A 401 -24.78 15.15 -0.89
N PRO A 402 -24.98 15.19 0.44
CA PRO A 402 -25.11 16.44 1.21
C PRO A 402 -23.93 17.41 1.01
N TYR A 403 -22.75 16.88 0.66
CA TYR A 403 -21.53 17.66 0.42
C TYR A 403 -21.50 18.37 -0.95
N SER A 404 -22.39 18.01 -1.88
CA SER A 404 -22.44 18.58 -3.23
C SER A 404 -23.24 19.89 -3.34
N LEU A 405 -23.99 20.27 -2.31
CA LEU A 405 -24.77 21.51 -2.27
C LEU A 405 -23.94 22.76 -1.94
N VAL A 406 -22.67 22.60 -1.53
CA VAL A 406 -21.83 23.74 -1.09
C VAL A 406 -21.10 24.41 -2.27
N SER A 407 -21.07 23.78 -3.45
CA SER A 407 -20.27 24.26 -4.60
C SER A 407 -21.09 24.96 -5.69
N SER A 408 -22.39 25.21 -5.46
CA SER A 408 -23.29 25.75 -6.49
C SER A 408 -24.14 26.89 -5.96
N SER A 409 -23.48 27.95 -5.49
CA SER A 409 -24.07 29.27 -5.33
C SER A 409 -22.98 30.28 -5.59
N ASP A 410 -22.99 30.87 -6.79
CA ASP A 410 -22.56 32.23 -7.12
C ASP A 410 -22.07 32.33 -8.57
N SER A 411 -23.00 32.62 -9.47
CA SER A 411 -22.76 33.48 -10.66
C SER A 411 -24.07 33.63 -11.44
N SER A 412 -24.99 34.41 -10.89
CA SER A 412 -26.06 35.00 -11.67
C SER A 412 -26.28 36.44 -11.22
N THR A 413 -25.55 37.36 -11.83
CA THR A 413 -25.93 38.78 -11.87
C THR A 413 -25.75 39.31 -13.29
N SER A 414 -26.89 39.36 -13.98
CA SER A 414 -27.36 40.44 -14.84
C SER A 414 -26.38 41.03 -15.87
N SER A 415 -26.51 40.54 -17.09
CA SER A 415 -26.29 41.30 -18.31
C SER A 415 -27.45 42.29 -18.51
N ASP A 416 -27.19 43.58 -18.27
CA ASP A 416 -28.01 44.65 -18.82
C ASP A 416 -27.24 45.37 -19.93
N SER A 417 -27.91 45.42 -21.07
CA SER A 417 -27.46 45.96 -22.34
C SER A 417 -27.65 47.48 -22.36
N SER A 418 -26.60 48.23 -22.67
CA SER A 418 -26.76 49.55 -23.28
C SER A 418 -25.61 49.82 -24.25
N SER A 419 -25.92 49.61 -25.52
CA SER A 419 -25.18 50.07 -26.68
C SER A 419 -25.27 51.58 -26.81
N SER A 420 -24.13 52.27 -26.84
CA SER A 420 -24.03 53.60 -27.47
C SER A 420 -22.71 53.72 -28.22
N SER A 421 -22.88 53.81 -29.53
CA SER A 421 -21.93 54.15 -30.58
C SER A 421 -21.15 55.43 -30.28
N TYR A 422 -19.82 55.36 -30.36
CA TYR A 422 -18.97 56.53 -30.48
C TYR A 422 -18.39 56.61 -31.89
N SER A 423 -18.90 57.59 -32.62
CA SER A 423 -18.33 58.13 -33.85
C SER A 423 -17.04 58.88 -33.53
N THR A 424 -16.05 58.68 -34.39
CA THR A 424 -14.88 59.53 -34.57
C THR A 424 -15.30 60.98 -34.85
N ASP A 425 -14.73 61.94 -34.12
CA ASP A 425 -14.33 63.22 -34.73
C ASP A 425 -13.11 63.82 -34.03
N SER A 426 -12.40 64.63 -34.81
CA SER A 426 -11.02 65.04 -34.72
C SER A 426 -10.81 66.28 -33.82
N SER A 427 -9.55 66.53 -33.43
CA SER A 427 -8.83 67.83 -33.50
C SER A 427 -8.01 68.17 -32.24
N ALA A 428 -6.83 68.73 -32.52
CA ALA A 428 -5.79 69.34 -31.66
C ALA A 428 -4.68 68.41 -31.15
#